data_AF-A0A967LGF4-F1
#
_entry.id   AF-A0A967LGF4-F1
#
_cell.length_a   1.000
_cell.length_b   1.000
_cell.length_c   1.000
_cell.angle_alpha   90.00
_cell.angle_beta   90.00
_cell.angle_gamma   90.00
#
_symmetry.space_group_name_H-M   'P 1'
#
loop_
_entity.id
_entity.type
_entity.pdbx_description
1 polymer ?
#
loop_
_entity_poly.entity_id
_entity_poly.type
_entity_poly.pdbx_seq_one_letter_code
_entity_poly.pdbx_strand_id
1 'polypeptide(L)'
;FLGGLLLLVALLWYSVSLRQQDETNFFESLVLRVTGPVQAGLNHVISSAADIWGHYLYLVDTAEDNRELIEENRTLRALLAKTDEIRLENERLRELLDFKETEAMETLPARVIAEDASSWFRTVTIDKGSDQGVVEGHPVVVAEGVVGRVVRSSPRFAKVLLITDASSAVASLLQKNRA
;
A
#
# COMPACT_ATOMS: atom_id res chain seq x y z
N PHE A 1 -20.73 -0.40 53.64
CA PHE A 1 -21.23 -1.50 54.48
C PHE A 1 -20.87 -2.89 53.96
N LEU A 2 -20.98 -3.21 52.66
CA LEU A 2 -20.60 -4.54 52.11
C LEU A 2 -19.11 -4.92 52.25
N GLY A 3 -18.18 -3.97 52.07
CA GLY A 3 -16.73 -4.27 52.17
C GLY A 3 -16.27 -4.69 53.57
N GLY A 4 -16.89 -4.15 54.62
CA GLY A 4 -16.60 -4.54 56.01
C GLY A 4 -17.09 -5.94 56.35
N LEU A 5 -18.21 -6.36 55.78
CA LEU A 5 -18.75 -7.71 55.92
C LEU A 5 -17.84 -8.74 55.23
N LEU A 6 -17.33 -8.41 54.03
CA LEU A 6 -16.39 -9.26 53.29
C LEU A 6 -15.06 -9.45 54.03
N LEU A 7 -14.52 -8.38 54.62
CA LEU A 7 -13.31 -8.46 55.45
C LEU A 7 -13.52 -9.30 56.71
N LEU A 8 -14.68 -9.18 57.36
CA LEU A 8 -15.04 -10.01 58.51
C LEU A 8 -15.15 -11.49 58.16
N VAL A 9 -15.74 -11.82 57.01
CA VAL A 9 -15.84 -13.21 56.52
C VAL A 9 -14.47 -13.77 56.15
N ALA A 10 -13.59 -12.97 55.52
CA ALA A 10 -12.22 -13.38 55.20
C ALA A 10 -11.36 -13.59 56.46
N LEU A 11 -11.52 -12.75 57.48
CA LEU A 11 -10.82 -12.88 58.76
C LEU A 11 -11.29 -14.10 59.56
N LEU A 12 -12.59 -14.38 59.57
CA LEU A 12 -13.14 -15.58 60.21
C LEU A 12 -12.67 -16.86 59.50
N TRP A 13 -12.57 -16.84 58.17
CA TRP A 13 -12.02 -17.94 57.37
C TRP A 13 -10.55 -18.23 57.70
N TYR A 14 -9.73 -17.17 57.77
CA TYR A 14 -8.31 -17.29 58.14
C TYR A 14 -8.13 -17.83 59.57
N SER A 15 -9.00 -17.42 60.50
CA SER A 15 -8.99 -17.88 61.90
C SER A 15 -9.33 -19.37 62.04
N VAL A 16 -10.29 -19.87 61.23
CA VAL A 16 -10.68 -21.28 61.23
C VAL A 16 -9.63 -22.16 60.53
N SER A 17 -8.98 -21.64 59.47
CA SER A 17 -7.92 -22.32 58.72
C SER A 17 -6.71 -22.73 59.58
N LEU A 18 -6.40 -21.98 60.63
CA LEU A 18 -5.27 -22.27 61.51
C LEU A 18 -5.51 -23.43 62.50
N ARG A 19 -6.71 -24.02 62.55
CA ARG A 19 -7.08 -25.01 63.58
C ARG A 19 -7.33 -26.44 63.11
N GLN A 20 -7.38 -26.74 61.81
CA GLN A 20 -7.59 -28.12 61.32
C GLN A 20 -6.73 -28.42 60.10
N GLN A 21 -5.70 -29.25 60.32
CA GLN A 21 -5.08 -30.03 59.25
C GLN A 21 -6.07 -31.15 58.84
N ASP A 22 -6.30 -31.29 57.53
CA ASP A 22 -6.81 -32.48 56.81
C ASP A 22 -8.23 -32.54 56.18
N GLU A 23 -9.12 -31.54 56.24
CA GLU A 23 -10.44 -31.62 55.53
C GLU A 23 -10.88 -30.37 54.73
N THR A 24 -10.00 -29.70 53.99
CA THR A 24 -10.36 -28.43 53.30
C THR A 24 -11.00 -28.56 51.90
N ASN A 25 -11.26 -29.77 51.39
CA ASN A 25 -11.78 -29.95 50.02
C ASN A 25 -13.28 -29.58 49.82
N PHE A 26 -14.12 -29.63 50.86
CA PHE A 26 -15.56 -29.39 50.70
C PHE A 26 -15.92 -27.89 50.64
N PHE A 27 -15.44 -27.09 51.60
CA PHE A 27 -15.79 -25.67 51.69
C PHE A 27 -15.19 -24.83 50.57
N GLU A 28 -13.96 -25.16 50.13
CA GLU A 28 -13.33 -24.51 48.97
C GLU A 28 -14.15 -24.75 47.69
N SER A 29 -14.61 -26.00 47.47
CA SER A 29 -15.45 -26.33 46.32
C SER A 29 -16.82 -25.65 46.34
N LEU A 30 -17.36 -25.37 47.52
CA LEU A 30 -18.66 -24.71 47.69
C LEU A 30 -18.54 -23.19 47.44
N VAL A 31 -17.47 -22.56 47.93
CA VAL A 31 -17.15 -21.16 47.63
C VAL A 31 -16.93 -20.97 46.14
N LEU A 32 -16.11 -21.83 45.51
CA LEU A 32 -15.87 -21.74 44.06
C LEU A 32 -17.16 -21.95 43.23
N ARG A 33 -18.08 -22.82 43.67
CA ARG A 33 -19.39 -23.03 43.01
C ARG A 33 -20.34 -21.85 43.13
N VAL A 34 -20.31 -21.12 44.24
CA VAL A 34 -21.20 -19.98 44.46
C VAL A 34 -20.61 -18.70 43.86
N THR A 35 -19.30 -18.48 44.01
CA THR A 35 -18.63 -17.26 43.55
C THR A 35 -18.23 -17.31 42.06
N GLY A 36 -17.93 -18.49 41.53
CA GLY A 36 -17.59 -18.69 40.12
C GLY A 36 -18.63 -18.15 39.12
N PRO A 37 -19.93 -18.54 39.20
CA PRO A 37 -20.94 -18.02 38.28
C PRO A 37 -21.19 -16.51 38.47
N VAL A 38 -21.02 -15.98 39.68
CA VAL A 38 -21.16 -14.54 39.96
C VAL A 38 -20.01 -13.76 39.30
N GLN A 39 -18.77 -14.24 39.38
CA GLN A 39 -17.63 -13.63 38.70
C GLN A 39 -17.75 -13.69 37.18
N ALA A 40 -18.20 -14.83 36.63
CA ALA A 40 -18.44 -14.99 35.20
C ALA A 40 -19.55 -14.05 34.70
N GLY A 41 -20.65 -13.93 35.45
CA GLY A 41 -21.75 -13.02 35.12
C GLY A 41 -21.34 -11.55 35.19
N LEU A 42 -20.57 -11.16 36.20
CA LEU A 42 -20.10 -9.78 36.35
C LEU A 42 -19.15 -9.37 35.23
N ASN A 43 -18.22 -10.26 34.84
CA ASN A 43 -17.32 -10.01 33.72
C ASN A 43 -18.07 -9.88 32.40
N HIS A 44 -19.13 -10.68 32.18
CA HIS A 44 -19.96 -10.59 30.98
C HIS A 44 -20.69 -9.24 30.89
N VAL A 45 -21.24 -8.75 32.01
CA VAL A 45 -21.92 -7.44 32.06
C VAL A 45 -20.94 -6.29 31.83
N ILE A 46 -19.74 -6.35 32.44
CA ILE A 46 -18.71 -5.33 32.26
C ILE A 46 -18.20 -5.33 30.81
N SER A 47 -17.94 -6.51 30.22
CA SER A 47 -17.47 -6.61 28.82
C SER A 47 -18.54 -6.14 27.83
N SER A 48 -19.82 -6.48 28.04
CA SER A 48 -20.90 -6.01 27.17
C SER A 48 -21.11 -4.50 27.25
N ALA A 49 -20.95 -3.89 28.44
CA ALA A 49 -21.01 -2.44 28.58
C ALA A 49 -19.83 -1.74 27.90
N ALA A 50 -18.63 -2.33 27.97
CA ALA A 50 -17.44 -1.83 27.27
C ALA A 50 -17.56 -1.96 25.74
N ASP A 51 -18.11 -3.05 25.22
CA ASP A 51 -18.35 -3.26 23.78
C ASP A 51 -19.35 -2.26 23.21
N ILE A 52 -20.43 -1.95 23.94
CA ILE A 52 -21.42 -0.93 23.56
C ILE A 52 -20.76 0.45 23.49
N TRP A 53 -19.87 0.77 24.42
CA TRP A 53 -19.13 2.04 24.42
C TRP A 53 -18.16 2.14 23.23
N GLY A 54 -17.50 1.04 22.86
CA GLY A 54 -16.66 0.95 21.66
C GLY A 54 -17.44 1.13 20.35
N HIS A 55 -18.66 0.58 20.28
CA HIS A 55 -19.51 0.71 19.09
C HIS A 55 -20.05 2.14 18.88
N TYR A 56 -20.28 2.91 19.95
CA TYR A 56 -20.71 4.30 19.85
C TYR A 56 -19.59 5.23 19.34
N LEU A 57 -18.35 5.02 19.78
CA LEU A 57 -17.19 5.78 19.28
C LEU A 57 -16.87 5.43 17.81
N TYR A 58 -16.98 4.15 17.43
CA TYR A 58 -16.79 3.69 16.04
C TYR A 58 -17.77 4.35 15.03
N LEU A 59 -19.00 4.66 15.48
CA LEU A 59 -20.02 5.23 14.61
C LEU A 59 -19.80 6.73 14.30
N VAL A 60 -19.10 7.45 15.18
CA VAL A 60 -18.75 8.87 14.96
C VAL A 60 -17.56 8.97 13.99
N ASP A 61 -16.51 8.17 14.18
CA ASP A 61 -15.34 8.16 13.29
C ASP A 61 -15.72 7.76 11.86
N THR A 62 -16.63 6.78 11.70
CA THR A 62 -17.09 6.33 10.38
C THR A 62 -17.84 7.43 9.60
N ALA A 63 -18.55 8.33 10.30
CA ALA A 63 -19.28 9.42 9.66
C ALA A 63 -18.36 10.54 9.17
N GLU A 64 -17.27 10.81 9.92
CA GLU A 64 -16.24 11.77 9.54
C GLU A 64 -15.43 11.25 8.35
N ASP A 65 -14.98 9.99 8.39
CA ASP A 65 -14.28 9.31 7.29
C ASP A 65 -15.12 9.31 6.01
N ASN A 66 -16.43 9.02 6.13
CA ASN A 66 -17.32 9.03 4.96
C ASN A 66 -17.44 10.43 4.35
N ARG A 67 -17.48 11.48 5.18
CA ARG A 67 -17.54 12.85 4.70
C ARG A 67 -16.26 13.24 3.99
N GLU A 68 -15.10 12.90 4.55
CA GLU A 68 -13.80 13.15 3.94
C GLU A 68 -13.67 12.42 2.59
N LEU A 69 -14.04 11.14 2.52
CA LEU A 69 -14.04 10.36 1.29
C LEU A 69 -14.98 10.95 0.22
N ILE A 70 -16.15 11.47 0.61
CA ILE A 70 -17.06 12.14 -0.32
C ILE A 70 -16.44 13.43 -0.86
N GLU A 71 -15.79 14.23 -0.01
CA GLU A 71 -15.13 15.47 -0.41
C GLU A 71 -13.94 15.20 -1.34
N GLU A 72 -13.12 14.19 -1.04
CA GLU A 72 -12.03 13.74 -1.90
C GLU A 72 -12.57 13.25 -3.25
N ASN A 73 -13.62 12.41 -3.25
CA ASN A 73 -14.21 11.91 -4.48
C ASN A 73 -14.77 13.03 -5.36
N ARG A 74 -15.42 14.03 -4.75
CA ARG A 74 -15.88 15.24 -5.46
C ARG A 74 -14.73 16.00 -6.08
N THR A 75 -13.63 16.16 -5.35
CA THR A 75 -12.42 16.86 -5.80
C THR A 75 -11.78 16.13 -6.98
N LEU A 76 -11.60 14.81 -6.86
CA LEU A 76 -11.07 13.97 -7.93
C LEU A 76 -11.95 13.99 -9.18
N ARG A 77 -13.28 13.95 -9.03
CA ARG A 77 -14.21 14.07 -10.17
C ARG A 77 -14.11 15.44 -10.85
N ALA A 78 -13.98 16.52 -10.08
CA ALA A 78 -13.80 17.86 -10.64
C ALA A 78 -12.47 17.99 -11.40
N LEU A 79 -11.39 17.41 -10.86
CA LEU A 79 -10.09 17.35 -11.54
C LEU A 79 -10.17 16.56 -12.85
N LEU A 80 -10.81 15.39 -12.85
CA LEU A 80 -11.02 14.57 -14.05
C LEU A 80 -11.78 15.34 -15.13
N ALA A 81 -12.90 15.98 -14.77
CA ALA A 81 -13.69 16.77 -15.72
C ALA A 81 -12.87 17.93 -16.32
N LYS A 82 -12.06 18.61 -15.49
CA LYS A 82 -11.16 19.68 -15.97
C LYS A 82 -10.06 19.14 -16.88
N THR A 83 -9.48 17.99 -16.56
CA THR A 83 -8.46 17.36 -17.40
C THR A 83 -9.04 16.94 -18.75
N ASP A 84 -10.26 16.40 -18.78
CA ASP A 84 -10.96 16.06 -20.01
C ASP A 84 -11.27 17.29 -20.86
N GLU A 85 -11.72 18.39 -20.26
CA GLU A 85 -11.95 19.65 -20.96
C GLU A 85 -10.66 20.21 -21.57
N ILE A 86 -9.57 20.23 -20.81
CA ILE A 86 -8.25 20.66 -21.29
C ILE A 86 -7.76 19.76 -22.43
N ARG A 87 -7.98 18.45 -22.34
CA ARG A 87 -7.59 17.50 -23.40
C ARG A 87 -8.34 17.80 -24.70
N LEU A 88 -9.66 17.98 -24.62
CA LEU A 88 -10.51 18.31 -25.77
C LEU A 88 -10.15 19.68 -26.37
N GLU A 89 -9.86 20.68 -25.53
CA GLU A 89 -9.39 21.98 -25.99
C GLU A 89 -8.03 21.85 -26.69
N ASN A 90 -7.11 21.04 -26.15
CA ASN A 90 -5.80 20.80 -26.76
C ASN A 90 -5.94 20.10 -28.12
N GLU A 91 -6.81 19.09 -28.24
CA GLU A 91 -7.12 18.41 -29.50
C GLU A 91 -7.66 19.38 -30.53
N ARG A 92 -8.65 20.20 -30.16
CA ARG A 92 -9.21 21.24 -31.04
C ARG A 92 -8.14 22.26 -31.47
N LEU A 93 -7.29 22.70 -30.56
CA LEU A 93 -6.20 23.62 -30.87
C LEU A 93 -5.17 22.98 -31.81
N ARG A 94 -4.84 21.70 -31.62
CA ARG A 94 -3.93 20.95 -32.52
C ARG A 94 -4.51 20.84 -33.93
N GLU A 95 -5.79 20.51 -34.05
CA GLU A 95 -6.49 20.48 -35.35
C GLU A 95 -6.45 21.84 -36.05
N LEU A 96 -6.75 22.93 -35.32
CA LEU A 96 -6.72 24.29 -35.88
C LEU A 96 -5.32 24.73 -36.32
N LEU A 97 -4.27 24.19 -35.69
CA LEU A 97 -2.87 24.49 -36.01
C LEU A 97 -2.27 23.55 -37.05
N ASP A 98 -3.05 22.61 -37.62
CA ASP A 98 -2.57 21.51 -38.47
C ASP A 98 -1.36 20.80 -37.84
N PHE A 99 -1.38 20.69 -36.51
CA PHE A 99 -0.32 20.08 -35.74
C PHE A 99 -0.41 18.58 -35.96
N LYS A 100 0.43 18.04 -36.86
CA LYS A 100 0.56 16.59 -37.05
C LYS A 100 0.78 15.95 -35.70
N GLU A 101 -0.12 15.04 -35.32
CA GLU A 101 0.07 14.24 -34.12
C GLU A 101 1.47 13.64 -34.15
N THR A 102 2.15 13.67 -33.01
CA THR A 102 3.28 12.77 -32.81
C THR A 102 2.66 11.38 -32.81
N GLU A 103 2.58 10.77 -33.98
CA GLU A 103 2.07 9.42 -34.23
C GLU A 103 2.47 8.50 -33.08
N ALA A 104 1.55 7.65 -32.64
CA ALA A 104 1.82 6.63 -31.64
C ALA A 104 3.09 5.88 -32.06
N MET A 105 4.17 6.01 -31.29
CA MET A 105 5.43 5.38 -31.61
C MET A 105 5.22 3.87 -31.68
N GLU A 106 5.53 3.27 -32.83
CA GLU A 106 5.48 1.83 -33.00
C GLU A 106 6.52 1.19 -32.06
N THR A 107 6.06 0.33 -31.15
CA THR A 107 6.93 -0.31 -30.16
C THR A 107 7.15 -1.78 -30.52
N LEU A 108 8.42 -2.20 -30.47
CA LEU A 108 8.82 -3.58 -30.68
C LEU A 108 9.24 -4.22 -29.35
N PRO A 109 8.49 -5.21 -28.82
CA PRO A 109 8.88 -5.89 -27.60
C PRO A 109 10.15 -6.75 -27.82
N ALA A 110 11.11 -6.61 -26.92
CA ALA A 110 12.38 -7.33 -26.95
C ALA A 110 12.76 -7.85 -25.57
N ARG A 111 13.49 -8.97 -25.51
CA ARG A 111 14.03 -9.56 -24.28
C ARG A 111 15.54 -9.35 -24.21
N VAL A 112 16.03 -9.01 -23.02
CA VAL A 112 17.47 -8.98 -22.73
C VAL A 112 18.00 -10.41 -22.65
N ILE A 113 19.01 -10.72 -23.45
CA ILE A 113 19.64 -12.04 -23.54
C ILE A 113 21.06 -12.08 -22.97
N ALA A 114 21.70 -10.92 -22.84
CA ALA A 114 23.02 -10.80 -22.25
C ALA A 114 23.22 -9.38 -21.69
N GLU A 115 24.00 -9.30 -20.63
CA GLU A 115 24.49 -8.06 -20.03
C GLU A 115 26.02 -8.10 -20.02
N ASP A 116 26.65 -6.99 -20.36
CA ASP A 116 28.11 -6.87 -20.31
C ASP A 116 28.57 -6.73 -18.86
N ALA A 117 29.43 -7.65 -18.40
CA ALA A 117 29.97 -7.64 -17.04
C ALA A 117 31.20 -6.73 -16.87
N SER A 118 31.67 -6.11 -17.95
CA SER A 118 32.85 -5.24 -17.89
C SER A 118 32.54 -3.89 -17.23
N SER A 119 33.49 -3.37 -16.46
CA SER A 119 33.33 -2.07 -15.79
C SER A 119 33.48 -0.86 -16.73
N TRP A 120 33.90 -1.08 -17.98
CA TRP A 120 34.19 -0.01 -18.93
C TRP A 120 32.98 0.44 -19.75
N PHE A 121 32.07 -0.48 -20.07
CA PHE A 121 30.87 -0.17 -20.84
C PHE A 121 29.65 -0.87 -20.27
N ARG A 122 28.60 -0.10 -19.94
CA ARG A 122 27.31 -0.63 -19.51
C ARG A 122 26.41 -0.85 -20.73
N THR A 123 26.46 -2.07 -21.28
CA THR A 123 25.65 -2.45 -22.44
C THR A 123 24.84 -3.72 -22.18
N VAL A 124 23.67 -3.81 -22.81
CA VAL A 124 22.82 -5.00 -22.82
C VAL A 124 22.54 -5.44 -24.25
N THR A 125 22.36 -6.73 -24.47
CA THR A 125 22.01 -7.30 -25.77
C THR A 125 20.58 -7.79 -25.75
N ILE A 126 19.81 -7.44 -26.78
CA ILE A 126 18.40 -7.81 -26.93
C ILE A 126 18.18 -8.82 -28.07
N ASP A 127 17.10 -9.61 -27.99
CA ASP A 127 16.71 -10.65 -28.95
C ASP A 127 16.03 -10.13 -30.24
N LYS A 128 16.24 -8.85 -30.56
CA LYS A 128 15.75 -8.18 -31.76
C LYS A 128 16.89 -7.46 -32.46
N GLY A 129 16.83 -7.46 -33.78
CA GLY A 129 17.86 -6.95 -34.66
C GLY A 129 17.28 -6.31 -35.92
N SER A 130 18.12 -6.10 -36.92
CA SER A 130 17.75 -5.42 -38.16
C SER A 130 16.67 -6.15 -38.95
N ASP A 131 16.56 -7.48 -38.84
CA ASP A 131 15.50 -8.26 -39.51
C ASP A 131 14.10 -7.94 -38.95
N GLN A 132 14.04 -7.39 -37.73
CA GLN A 132 12.79 -6.92 -37.09
C GLN A 132 12.67 -5.39 -37.12
N GLY A 133 13.50 -4.70 -37.89
CA GLY A 133 13.45 -3.23 -38.02
C GLY A 133 14.19 -2.45 -36.94
N VAL A 134 15.01 -3.12 -36.10
CA VAL A 134 15.85 -2.41 -35.12
C VAL A 134 17.03 -1.75 -35.82
N VAL A 135 17.12 -0.43 -35.75
CA VAL A 135 18.25 0.35 -36.28
C VAL A 135 19.02 1.06 -35.17
N GLU A 136 20.27 1.40 -35.46
CA GLU A 136 21.09 2.23 -34.58
C GLU A 136 20.43 3.57 -34.34
N GLY A 137 20.43 4.03 -33.10
CA GLY A 137 19.73 5.24 -32.71
C GLY A 137 18.38 5.02 -32.04
N HIS A 138 17.73 3.87 -32.24
CA HIS A 138 16.42 3.60 -31.63
C HIS A 138 16.47 3.68 -30.08
N PRO A 139 15.51 4.39 -29.46
CA PRO A 139 15.40 4.44 -28.01
C PRO A 139 14.89 3.11 -27.48
N VAL A 140 15.39 2.71 -26.31
CA VAL A 140 14.94 1.52 -25.58
C VAL A 140 14.31 1.99 -24.28
N VAL A 141 13.05 1.62 -24.08
CA VAL A 141 12.21 2.07 -22.97
C VAL A 141 11.59 0.89 -22.24
N VAL A 142 11.32 1.08 -20.94
CA VAL A 142 10.52 0.22 -20.08
C VAL A 142 9.35 1.03 -19.53
N ALA A 143 8.44 0.41 -18.77
CA ALA A 143 7.26 1.08 -18.22
C ALA A 143 7.63 2.28 -17.33
N GLU A 144 8.77 2.21 -16.65
CA GLU A 144 9.28 3.23 -15.73
C GLU A 144 10.04 4.37 -16.45
N GLY A 145 10.43 4.18 -17.72
CA GLY A 145 11.11 5.23 -18.49
C GLY A 145 12.16 4.72 -19.48
N VAL A 146 13.02 5.64 -19.92
CA VAL A 146 14.08 5.37 -20.91
C VAL A 146 15.26 4.64 -20.25
N VAL A 147 15.71 3.55 -20.88
CA VAL A 147 16.84 2.73 -20.39
C VAL A 147 18.11 2.96 -21.20
N GLY A 148 17.99 3.26 -22.48
CA GLY A 148 19.15 3.41 -23.35
C GLY A 148 18.82 3.61 -24.81
N ARG A 149 19.84 3.38 -25.65
CA ARG A 149 19.76 3.52 -27.11
C ARG A 149 20.51 2.39 -27.80
N VAL A 150 19.99 1.91 -28.92
CA VAL A 150 20.69 0.93 -29.77
C VAL A 150 21.95 1.58 -30.36
N VAL A 151 23.11 1.00 -30.06
CA VAL A 151 24.41 1.43 -30.60
C VAL A 151 24.92 0.54 -31.71
N ARG A 152 24.39 -0.67 -31.82
CA ARG A 152 24.72 -1.59 -32.91
C ARG A 152 23.59 -2.57 -33.14
N SER A 153 23.21 -2.77 -34.40
CA SER A 153 22.23 -3.79 -34.79
C SER A 153 22.88 -4.89 -35.64
N SER A 154 22.52 -6.14 -35.38
CA SER A 154 22.83 -7.32 -36.19
C SER A 154 21.50 -7.95 -36.64
N PRO A 155 21.48 -8.90 -37.59
CA PRO A 155 20.22 -9.46 -38.13
C PRO A 155 19.21 -9.90 -37.06
N ARG A 156 19.69 -10.60 -36.01
CA ARG A 156 18.84 -11.19 -34.96
C ARG A 156 18.97 -10.55 -33.58
N PHE A 157 19.97 -9.71 -33.37
CA PHE A 157 20.32 -9.17 -32.06
C PHE A 157 20.78 -7.73 -32.18
N ALA A 158 20.59 -6.95 -31.12
CA ALA A 158 21.07 -5.58 -31.06
C ALA A 158 21.71 -5.30 -29.71
N LYS A 159 22.74 -4.45 -29.71
CA LYS A 159 23.42 -3.97 -28.52
C LYS A 159 22.90 -2.58 -28.16
N VAL A 160 22.52 -2.43 -26.90
CA VAL A 160 21.95 -1.22 -26.31
C VAL A 160 22.95 -0.64 -25.33
N LEU A 161 23.26 0.65 -25.48
CA LEU A 161 24.02 1.41 -24.51
C LEU A 161 23.08 1.98 -23.47
N LEU A 162 23.34 1.69 -22.20
CA LEU A 162 22.51 2.13 -21.10
C LEU A 162 22.72 3.62 -20.79
N ILE A 163 21.70 4.30 -20.27
CA ILE A 163 21.81 5.69 -19.78
C ILE A 163 22.75 5.83 -18.58
N THR A 164 23.08 4.72 -17.91
CA THR A 164 24.02 4.68 -16.78
C THR A 164 25.47 4.62 -17.21
N ASP A 165 25.75 4.49 -18.51
CA ASP A 165 27.10 4.53 -19.06
C ASP A 165 27.62 5.97 -19.16
N ALA A 166 28.92 6.16 -18.89
CA ALA A 166 29.55 7.49 -18.95
C ALA A 166 29.59 8.10 -20.36
N SER A 167 29.52 7.27 -21.41
CA SER A 167 29.45 7.69 -22.81
C SER A 167 28.02 7.92 -23.32
N SER A 168 27.01 7.70 -22.46
CA SER A 168 25.61 7.86 -22.84
C SER A 168 25.13 9.30 -22.69
N ALA A 169 24.36 9.76 -23.67
CA ALA A 169 23.73 11.08 -23.66
C ALA A 169 22.29 10.97 -24.14
N VAL A 170 21.36 11.56 -23.38
CA VAL A 170 19.93 11.60 -23.69
C VAL A 170 19.43 13.03 -23.52
N ALA A 171 18.68 13.53 -24.49
CA ALA A 171 18.02 14.82 -24.39
C ALA A 171 16.80 14.72 -23.46
N SER A 172 16.70 15.59 -22.48
CA SER A 172 15.58 15.67 -21.54
C SER A 172 14.95 17.05 -21.55
N LEU A 173 13.62 17.13 -21.48
CA LEU A 173 12.90 18.38 -21.27
C LEU A 173 12.52 18.51 -19.79
N LEU A 174 12.97 19.57 -19.13
CA LEU A 174 12.59 19.84 -17.74
C LEU A 174 11.20 20.50 -17.72
N GLN A 175 10.20 19.79 -17.21
CA GLN A 175 8.88 20.37 -17.01
C GLN A 175 8.96 21.38 -15.86
N LYS A 176 8.86 22.67 -16.19
CA LYS A 176 8.79 23.73 -15.19
C LYS A 176 7.38 23.76 -14.60
N ASN A 177 7.28 23.59 -13.28
CA ASN A 177 6.03 23.78 -12.57
C ASN A 177 5.65 25.27 -12.64
N ARG A 178 4.46 25.57 -13.17
CA ARG A 178 3.89 26.92 -13.07
C ARG A 178 3.15 26.96 -11.74
N ALA A 179 3.86 27.36 -10.69
CA ALA A 179 3.26 27.77 -9.43
C ALA A 179 2.60 29.16 -9.59
#